data_AF-R7H9M2-F1
#
_entry.id   AF-R7H9M2-F1
#
_cell.length_a   1.000
_cell.length_b   1.000
_cell.length_c   1.000
_cell.angle_alpha   90.00
_cell.angle_beta   90.00
_cell.angle_gamma   90.00
#
_symmetry.space_group_name_H-M   'P 1'
#
loop_
_entity.id
_entity.type
_entity.pdbx_description
1 polymer ?
#
loop_
_entity_poly.entity_id
_entity_poly.type
_entity_poly.pdbx_seq_one_letter_code
_entity_poly.pdbx_strand_id
1 'polypeptide(L)'
;MLNYLNTGIVFQEIPDEVTLSINITGCPCRCPGCHSQYLWENIGEPLTPMVLDKLVADYNDEITCICFMGGDADPKYVSQLSQYLHREHPKLKVAWYSGRQLFPRTIRKSDFDYIKLGPYIEHLGCLKERTTNQRLYKRAVGDDFTDITSRFWK
;
A
#
# COMPACT_ATOMS: atom_id res chain seq x y z
N MET A 1 -7.58 -11.61 -9.72
CA MET A 1 -7.55 -12.02 -8.30
C MET A 1 -6.11 -11.90 -7.84
N LEU A 2 -5.88 -11.17 -6.75
CA LEU A 2 -4.54 -10.93 -6.21
C LEU A 2 -4.20 -11.97 -5.15
N ASN A 3 -2.93 -12.35 -5.08
CA ASN A 3 -2.41 -13.22 -4.02
C ASN A 3 -1.47 -12.42 -3.10
N TYR A 4 -1.35 -12.83 -1.84
CA TYR A 4 -0.39 -12.28 -0.89
C TYR A 4 0.52 -13.37 -0.35
N LEU A 5 1.75 -13.02 0.01
CA LEU A 5 2.75 -13.97 0.48
C LEU A 5 2.92 -13.96 2.00
N ASN A 6 2.96 -12.77 2.59
CA ASN A 6 3.12 -12.58 4.02
C ASN A 6 2.58 -11.22 4.46
N THR A 7 2.52 -11.03 5.77
CA THR A 7 2.15 -9.78 6.42
C THR A 7 3.21 -9.40 7.45
N GLY A 8 3.21 -8.14 7.88
CA GLY A 8 4.09 -7.68 8.95
C GLY A 8 3.64 -6.35 9.55
N ILE A 9 3.85 -6.20 10.86
CA ILE A 9 3.62 -4.93 11.56
C ILE A 9 4.80 -4.01 11.30
N VAL A 10 4.50 -2.83 10.75
CA VAL A 10 5.47 -1.80 10.42
C VAL A 10 5.04 -0.44 10.98
N PHE A 11 6.01 0.36 11.40
CA PHE A 11 5.79 1.69 11.99
C PHE A 11 6.34 2.81 11.12
N GLN A 12 7.17 2.47 10.11
CA GLN A 12 7.85 3.47 9.29
C GLN A 12 7.13 3.72 7.96
N GLU A 13 6.32 2.79 7.46
CA GLU A 13 5.70 2.92 6.13
C GLU A 13 4.60 3.99 6.09
N ILE A 14 3.76 4.09 7.12
CA ILE A 14 2.74 5.14 7.21
C ILE A 14 3.00 5.95 8.48
N PRO A 15 3.37 7.23 8.37
CA PRO A 15 3.65 8.05 9.54
C PRO A 15 2.48 8.11 10.52
N ASP A 16 2.80 7.93 11.80
CA ASP A 16 1.87 7.96 12.95
C ASP A 16 0.88 6.77 13.03
N GLU A 17 1.06 5.71 12.23
CA GLU A 17 0.17 4.55 12.21
C GLU A 17 0.88 3.26 12.64
N VAL A 18 0.18 2.40 13.38
CA VAL A 18 0.56 0.99 13.56
C VAL A 18 0.01 0.23 12.37
N THR A 19 0.87 -0.10 11.42
CA THR A 19 0.45 -0.55 10.09
C THR A 19 0.64 -2.05 9.92
N LEU A 20 -0.43 -2.77 9.58
CA LEU A 20 -0.33 -4.11 9.01
C LEU A 20 -0.02 -3.99 7.52
N SER A 21 1.22 -4.26 7.16
CA SER A 21 1.63 -4.39 5.75
C SER A 21 1.23 -5.76 5.20
N ILE A 22 0.65 -5.78 4.01
CA ILE A 22 0.26 -7.00 3.28
C ILE A 22 1.05 -7.03 1.97
N ASN A 23 1.97 -7.98 1.84
CA ASN A 23 2.83 -8.11 0.66
C ASN A 23 2.13 -8.90 -0.44
N ILE A 24 1.62 -8.17 -1.44
CA ILE A 24 0.89 -8.70 -2.59
C ILE A 24 1.87 -9.11 -3.69
N THR A 25 1.68 -10.30 -4.25
CA THR A 25 2.55 -10.91 -5.25
C THR A 25 2.09 -10.62 -6.68
N GLY A 26 2.87 -11.06 -7.68
CA GLY A 26 2.58 -10.84 -9.09
C GLY A 26 2.84 -9.41 -9.57
N CYS A 27 3.83 -8.71 -9.00
CA CYS A 27 4.10 -7.31 -9.36
C CYS A 27 4.56 -7.17 -10.84
N PRO A 28 3.80 -6.47 -11.71
CA PRO A 28 4.15 -6.30 -13.12
C PRO A 28 5.23 -5.23 -13.35
N CYS A 29 5.52 -4.38 -12.35
CA CYS A 29 6.47 -3.28 -12.52
C CYS A 29 7.92 -3.75 -12.70
N ARG A 30 8.28 -4.89 -12.07
CA ARG A 30 9.60 -5.54 -12.16
C ARG A 30 10.79 -4.56 -12.16
N CYS A 31 10.76 -3.56 -11.27
CA CYS A 31 11.74 -2.47 -11.26
C CYS A 31 13.16 -3.02 -11.07
N PRO A 32 14.16 -2.61 -11.89
CA PRO A 32 15.55 -3.01 -11.69
C PRO A 32 16.04 -2.65 -10.27
N GLY A 33 16.73 -3.59 -9.61
CA GLY A 33 17.24 -3.40 -8.24
C GLY A 33 16.17 -3.41 -7.14
N CYS A 34 14.91 -3.79 -7.43
CA CYS A 34 13.85 -3.83 -6.42
C CYS A 34 14.21 -4.75 -5.24
N HIS A 35 14.02 -4.27 -4.00
CA HIS A 35 14.25 -5.08 -2.81
C HIS A 35 13.26 -6.25 -2.68
N SER A 36 12.08 -6.15 -3.30
CA SER A 36 11.00 -7.14 -3.23
C SER A 36 10.87 -7.98 -4.49
N GLN A 37 12.00 -8.34 -5.13
CA GLN A 37 12.01 -9.21 -6.32
C GLN A 37 11.24 -10.53 -6.11
N TYR A 38 11.24 -11.07 -4.89
CA TYR A 38 10.49 -12.26 -4.52
C TYR A 38 8.96 -12.11 -4.66
N LEU A 39 8.43 -10.90 -4.82
CA LEU A 39 7.00 -10.62 -5.06
C LEU A 39 6.64 -10.50 -6.55
N TRP A 40 7.59 -10.69 -7.48
CA TRP A 40 7.32 -10.54 -8.92
C TRP A 40 6.47 -11.66 -9.51
N GLU A 41 6.63 -12.88 -9.00
CA GLU A 41 5.85 -14.02 -9.42
C GLU A 41 4.54 -14.05 -8.63
N ASN A 42 3.46 -14.53 -9.26
CA ASN A 42 2.16 -14.63 -8.63
C ASN A 42 2.09 -15.91 -7.78
N ILE A 43 2.48 -15.80 -6.51
CA ILE A 43 2.58 -16.92 -5.54
C ILE A 43 1.84 -16.58 -4.24
N GLY A 44 1.71 -17.55 -3.35
CA GLY A 44 1.04 -17.37 -2.05
C GLY A 44 -0.47 -17.60 -2.14
N GLU A 45 -1.19 -17.03 -1.18
CA GLU A 45 -2.61 -17.30 -0.95
C GLU A 45 -3.50 -16.21 -1.55
N PRO A 46 -4.73 -16.51 -2.01
CA PRO A 46 -5.67 -15.51 -2.48
C PRO A 46 -5.97 -14.46 -1.41
N LEU A 47 -5.81 -13.17 -1.75
CA LEU A 47 -6.18 -12.06 -0.88
C LEU A 47 -7.67 -11.74 -1.07
N THR A 48 -8.50 -12.20 -0.15
CA THR A 48 -9.96 -12.04 -0.20
C THR A 48 -10.48 -11.21 0.99
N PRO A 49 -11.70 -10.66 0.92
CA PRO A 49 -12.31 -9.98 2.07
C PRO A 49 -12.32 -10.82 3.36
N MET A 50 -12.61 -12.12 3.25
CA MET A 50 -12.61 -13.04 4.40
C MET A 50 -11.21 -13.21 5.02
N VAL A 51 -10.15 -13.20 4.18
CA VAL A 51 -8.77 -13.18 4.67
C VAL A 51 -8.47 -11.87 5.38
N LEU A 52 -8.93 -10.73 4.85
CA LEU A 52 -8.76 -9.43 5.51
C LEU A 52 -9.42 -9.39 6.88
N ASP A 53 -10.65 -9.90 7.02
CA ASP A 53 -11.34 -9.94 8.32
C ASP A 53 -10.57 -10.76 9.34
N LYS A 54 -10.06 -11.93 8.92
CA LYS A 54 -9.23 -12.77 9.79
C LYS A 54 -7.97 -12.03 10.23
N LEU A 55 -7.26 -11.41 9.28
CA LEU A 55 -6.05 -10.65 9.56
C LEU A 55 -6.33 -9.50 10.52
N VAL A 56 -7.44 -8.77 10.38
CA VAL A 56 -7.82 -7.71 11.33
C VAL A 56 -8.13 -8.27 12.71
N ALA A 57 -8.91 -9.35 12.77
CA ALA A 57 -9.31 -9.98 14.03
C ALA A 57 -8.11 -10.50 14.85
N ASP A 58 -7.08 -11.03 14.17
CA ASP A 58 -5.86 -11.56 14.79
C ASP A 58 -5.10 -10.50 15.62
N TYR A 59 -5.32 -9.20 15.36
CA TYR A 59 -4.67 -8.09 16.07
C TYR A 59 -5.58 -7.33 17.05
N ASN A 60 -6.83 -7.76 17.27
CA ASN A 60 -7.72 -7.24 18.33
C ASN A 60 -7.68 -5.70 18.55
N ASP A 61 -7.88 -4.91 17.49
CA ASP A 61 -7.84 -3.43 17.47
C ASP A 61 -6.46 -2.77 17.75
N GLU A 62 -5.34 -3.51 17.76
CA GLU A 62 -3.99 -2.95 17.97
C GLU A 62 -3.39 -2.26 16.73
N ILE A 63 -3.92 -2.57 15.53
CA ILE A 63 -3.52 -1.92 14.28
C ILE A 63 -4.43 -0.72 13.98
N THR A 64 -3.85 0.35 13.44
CA THR A 64 -4.60 1.54 13.03
C THR A 64 -4.67 1.68 11.51
N CYS A 65 -3.81 0.96 10.78
CA CYS A 65 -3.75 1.02 9.32
C CYS A 65 -3.49 -0.36 8.69
N ILE A 66 -4.11 -0.62 7.54
CA ILE A 66 -3.70 -1.68 6.60
C ILE A 66 -3.02 -1.03 5.40
N CYS A 67 -1.86 -1.54 5.02
CA CYS A 67 -1.15 -1.09 3.82
C CYS A 67 -0.98 -2.23 2.81
N PHE A 68 -1.62 -2.09 1.65
CA PHE A 68 -1.41 -2.97 0.51
C PHE A 68 -0.07 -2.65 -0.15
N MET A 69 0.88 -3.59 -0.08
CA MET A 69 2.20 -3.45 -0.68
C MET A 69 2.20 -4.18 -2.03
N GLY A 70 2.12 -3.43 -3.15
CA GLY A 70 1.98 -3.99 -4.49
C GLY A 70 0.53 -4.05 -4.97
N GLY A 71 0.09 -5.17 -5.57
CA GLY A 71 -1.25 -5.27 -6.16
C GLY A 71 -1.41 -4.52 -7.50
N ASP A 72 -0.30 -4.05 -8.06
CA ASP A 72 -0.25 -3.30 -9.31
C ASP A 72 -0.76 -4.10 -10.53
N ALA A 73 -0.88 -5.43 -10.44
CA ALA A 73 -1.49 -6.26 -11.47
C ALA A 73 -3.00 -6.05 -11.58
N ASP A 74 -3.69 -5.65 -10.50
CA ASP A 74 -5.13 -5.43 -10.49
C ASP A 74 -5.52 -4.27 -9.55
N PRO A 75 -5.28 -3.00 -9.94
CA PRO A 75 -5.60 -1.85 -9.11
C PRO A 75 -7.10 -1.70 -8.80
N LYS A 76 -7.98 -2.21 -9.67
CA LYS A 76 -9.42 -2.22 -9.43
C LYS A 76 -9.76 -3.09 -8.23
N TYR A 77 -9.15 -4.28 -8.15
CA TYR A 77 -9.36 -5.16 -7.02
C TYR A 77 -8.77 -4.59 -5.73
N VAL A 78 -7.60 -3.95 -5.76
CA VAL A 78 -7.06 -3.23 -4.58
C VAL A 78 -8.05 -2.15 -4.09
N SER A 79 -8.62 -1.35 -5.00
CA SER A 79 -9.64 -0.35 -4.65
C SER A 79 -10.90 -0.98 -4.05
N GLN A 80 -11.36 -2.12 -4.58
CA GLN A 80 -12.50 -2.86 -4.01
C GLN A 80 -12.22 -3.36 -2.59
N LEU A 81 -11.02 -3.88 -2.34
CA LEU A 81 -10.61 -4.30 -0.98
C LEU A 81 -10.50 -3.11 -0.03
N SER A 82 -10.05 -1.95 -0.52
CA SER A 82 -10.00 -0.72 0.28
C SER A 82 -11.40 -0.24 0.69
N GLN A 83 -12.33 -0.21 -0.26
CA GLN A 83 -13.74 0.11 0.01
C GLN A 83 -14.40 -0.88 0.97
N TYR A 84 -14.04 -2.17 0.87
CA TYR A 84 -14.47 -3.20 1.82
C TYR A 84 -13.99 -2.88 3.23
N LEU A 85 -12.69 -2.64 3.41
CA LEU A 85 -12.10 -2.31 4.71
C LEU A 85 -12.69 -1.04 5.33
N HIS A 86 -12.92 0.01 4.55
CA HIS A 86 -13.58 1.22 5.07
C HIS A 86 -15.01 0.96 5.54
N ARG A 87 -15.72 0.02 4.93
CA ARG A 87 -17.11 -0.31 5.29
C ARG A 87 -17.19 -1.21 6.52
N GLU A 88 -16.41 -2.28 6.55
CA GLU A 88 -16.49 -3.29 7.62
C GLU A 88 -15.60 -2.94 8.82
N HIS A 89 -14.52 -2.19 8.60
CA HIS A 89 -13.53 -1.81 9.61
C HIS A 89 -13.29 -0.29 9.63
N PRO A 90 -14.33 0.53 9.90
CA PRO A 90 -14.31 1.99 9.68
C PRO A 90 -13.29 2.76 10.54
N LYS A 91 -12.74 2.14 11.58
CA LYS A 91 -11.66 2.71 12.40
C LYS A 91 -10.29 2.63 11.71
N LEU A 92 -10.11 1.68 10.79
CA LEU A 92 -8.84 1.47 10.11
C LEU A 92 -8.64 2.47 8.97
N LYS A 93 -7.40 2.94 8.85
CA LYS A 93 -6.91 3.62 7.67
C LYS A 93 -6.46 2.62 6.63
N VAL A 94 -6.67 2.94 5.36
CA VAL A 94 -6.17 2.09 4.26
C VAL A 94 -5.16 2.82 3.42
N ALA A 95 -3.98 2.22 3.30
CA ALA A 95 -2.87 2.71 2.51
C ALA A 95 -2.61 1.79 1.30
N TRP A 96 -2.11 2.39 0.22
CA TRP A 96 -1.66 1.64 -0.94
C TRP A 96 -0.27 2.07 -1.40
N TYR A 97 0.66 1.12 -1.45
CA TYR A 97 2.02 1.28 -1.92
C TYR A 97 2.15 0.68 -3.31
N SER A 98 2.06 1.54 -4.32
CA SER A 98 2.14 1.17 -5.73
C SER A 98 3.53 1.47 -6.31
N GLY A 99 4.01 0.57 -7.17
CA GLY A 99 5.20 0.79 -8.00
C GLY A 99 4.94 1.64 -9.24
N ARG A 100 3.70 2.07 -9.49
CA ARG A 100 3.34 2.88 -10.66
C ARG A 100 3.75 4.33 -10.47
N GLN A 101 4.20 4.96 -11.56
CA GLN A 101 4.54 6.40 -11.55
C GLN A 101 3.32 7.30 -11.34
N LEU A 102 2.17 6.89 -11.87
CA LEU A 102 0.91 7.66 -11.83
C LEU A 102 -0.20 6.81 -11.23
N PHE A 103 -1.09 7.46 -10.49
CA PHE A 103 -2.29 6.82 -9.98
C PHE A 103 -3.20 6.35 -11.14
N PRO A 104 -3.75 5.12 -11.11
CA PRO A 104 -4.62 4.63 -12.17
C PRO A 104 -5.90 5.45 -12.28
N ARG A 105 -6.23 5.93 -13.48
CA ARG A 105 -7.45 6.71 -13.74
C ARG A 105 -8.75 5.92 -13.59
N THR A 106 -8.67 4.60 -13.48
CA THR A 106 -9.82 3.68 -13.42
C THR A 106 -10.41 3.50 -12.03
N ILE A 107 -9.76 4.05 -11.00
CA ILE A 107 -10.19 3.96 -9.59
C ILE A 107 -10.13 5.36 -8.96
N ARG A 108 -10.79 5.56 -7.82
CA ARG A 108 -10.80 6.86 -7.12
C ARG A 108 -9.69 6.90 -6.09
N LYS A 109 -9.00 8.05 -5.99
CA LYS A 109 -7.98 8.24 -4.94
C LYS A 109 -8.61 8.20 -3.55
N SER A 110 -9.81 8.77 -3.40
CA SER A 110 -10.58 8.75 -2.15
C SER A 110 -10.94 7.36 -1.63
N ASP A 111 -10.75 6.29 -2.42
CA ASP A 111 -10.86 4.93 -1.89
C ASP A 111 -9.76 4.62 -0.86
N PHE A 112 -8.70 5.43 -0.75
CA PHE A 112 -7.57 5.25 0.17
C PHE A 112 -7.37 6.45 1.09
N ASP A 113 -6.80 6.23 2.28
CA ASP A 113 -6.32 7.28 3.19
C ASP A 113 -4.89 7.72 2.86
N TYR A 114 -4.06 6.79 2.38
CA TYR A 114 -2.68 7.05 2.01
C TYR A 114 -2.35 6.37 0.67
N ILE A 115 -1.58 7.05 -0.18
CA ILE A 115 -1.15 6.51 -1.47
C ILE A 115 0.33 6.82 -1.63
N LYS A 116 1.15 5.77 -1.76
CA LYS A 116 2.53 5.91 -2.22
C LYS A 116 2.63 5.53 -3.69
N LEU A 117 3.25 6.40 -4.47
CA LEU A 117 3.52 6.21 -5.90
C LEU A 117 5.02 6.27 -6.18
N GLY A 118 5.39 5.76 -7.34
CA GLY A 118 6.73 5.83 -7.89
C GLY A 118 7.41 4.46 -7.95
N PRO A 119 7.93 4.06 -9.13
CA PRO A 119 8.75 2.86 -9.25
C PRO A 119 10.02 3.02 -8.40
N TYR A 120 10.63 1.91 -8.02
CA TYR A 120 11.96 1.96 -7.43
C TYR A 120 12.99 2.32 -8.51
N ILE A 121 13.82 3.33 -8.23
CA ILE A 121 14.94 3.75 -9.07
C ILE A 121 16.17 3.82 -8.17
N GLU A 122 17.10 2.88 -8.36
CA GLU A 122 18.22 2.64 -7.45
C GLU A 122 19.03 3.90 -7.12
N HIS A 123 19.44 4.67 -8.15
CA HIS A 123 20.26 5.87 -7.96
C HIS A 123 19.53 7.06 -7.31
N LEU A 124 18.20 7.01 -7.18
CA LEU A 124 17.41 8.04 -6.50
C LEU A 124 17.13 7.69 -5.03
N GLY A 125 17.33 6.42 -4.65
CA GLY A 125 17.15 5.94 -3.29
C GLY A 125 15.68 5.78 -2.84
N CYS A 126 15.52 5.37 -1.58
CA CYS A 126 14.22 5.13 -0.95
C CYS A 126 13.58 6.42 -0.40
N LEU A 127 12.41 6.32 0.24
CA LEU A 127 11.68 7.48 0.79
C LEU A 127 12.49 8.36 1.76
N LYS A 128 13.54 7.82 2.39
CA LYS A 128 14.43 8.56 3.29
C LYS A 128 15.37 9.52 2.55
N GLU A 129 15.61 9.28 1.26
CA GLU A 129 16.48 10.11 0.43
C GLU A 129 15.70 11.26 -0.20
N ARG A 130 16.24 12.49 -0.11
CA ARG A 130 15.63 13.67 -0.74
C ARG A 130 15.59 13.60 -2.26
N THR A 131 16.45 12.77 -2.85
CA THR A 131 16.54 12.52 -4.30
C THR A 131 15.46 11.59 -4.83
N THR A 132 14.72 10.91 -3.95
CA THR A 132 13.77 9.88 -4.37
C THR A 132 12.70 10.41 -5.32
N ASN A 133 12.32 9.60 -6.31
CA ASN A 133 11.15 9.85 -7.17
C ASN A 133 9.83 9.39 -6.53
N GLN A 134 9.90 8.65 -5.42
CA GLN A 134 8.74 8.11 -4.75
C GLN A 134 8.05 9.20 -3.94
N ARG A 135 6.72 9.18 -3.93
CA ARG A 135 5.91 10.16 -3.22
C ARG A 135 4.83 9.49 -2.40
N LEU A 136 4.77 9.82 -1.10
CA LEU A 136 3.68 9.42 -0.21
C LEU A 136 2.70 10.59 -0.08
N TYR A 137 1.44 10.31 -0.36
CA TYR A 137 0.34 11.24 -0.23
C TYR A 137 -0.61 10.81 0.89
N LYS A 138 -1.10 11.77 1.68
CA LYS A 138 -2.17 11.59 2.67
C LYS A 138 -3.43 12.28 2.18
N ARG A 139 -4.57 11.59 2.27
CA ARG A 139 -5.89 12.13 1.94
C ARG A 139 -6.20 13.35 2.82
N ALA A 140 -6.56 14.44 2.17
CA ALA A 140 -7.11 15.65 2.78
C ALA A 140 -8.65 15.62 2.67
N VAL A 141 -9.32 16.78 2.75
CA VAL A 141 -10.77 16.84 2.60
C VAL A 141 -11.16 16.50 1.15
N GLY A 142 -12.15 15.61 0.96
CA GLY A 142 -12.62 15.22 -0.37
C GLY A 142 -11.64 14.31 -1.13
N ASP A 143 -11.36 14.64 -2.40
CA ASP A 143 -10.43 13.92 -3.29
C ASP A 143 -9.01 14.51 -3.28
N ASP A 144 -8.76 15.50 -2.42
CA ASP A 144 -7.46 16.14 -2.31
C ASP A 144 -6.46 15.27 -1.54
N PHE A 145 -5.19 15.36 -1.94
CA PHE A 145 -4.10 14.60 -1.36
C PHE A 145 -2.90 15.51 -1.14
N THR A 146 -2.40 15.54 0.09
CA THR A 146 -1.20 16.30 0.47
C THR A 146 0.01 15.41 0.36
N ASP A 147 1.05 15.88 -0.32
CA ASP A 147 2.35 15.21 -0.34
C ASP A 147 3.02 15.33 1.03
N ILE A 148 3.27 14.19 1.67
CA ILE A 148 3.89 14.08 2.99
C ILE A 148 5.23 13.33 2.93
N THR A 149 5.84 13.23 1.74
CA THR A 149 7.12 12.53 1.55
C THR A 149 8.23 13.09 2.42
N SER A 150 8.21 14.40 2.69
CA SER A 150 9.20 15.05 3.54
C SER A 150 9.23 14.53 4.97
N ARG A 151 8.18 13.84 5.44
CA ARG A 151 8.14 13.23 6.78
C ARG A 151 9.14 12.10 6.96
N PHE A 152 9.67 11.54 5.87
CA PHE A 152 10.71 10.51 5.91
C PHE A 152 12.13 11.09 5.95
N TRP A 153 12.27 12.39 5.66
CA TRP A 153 13.56 13.07 5.66
C TRP A 153 13.82 13.59 7.07
N LYS A 154 14.85 13.04 7.71
CA LYS A 154 15.38 13.62 8.95
C LYS A 154 16.37 14.73 8.62
#